data_AF-A0A3A8RHV7-F1
#
_entry.id   AF-A0A3A8RHV7-F1
#
_cell.length_a   1.000
_cell.length_b   1.000
_cell.length_c   1.000
_cell.angle_alpha   90.00
_cell.angle_beta   90.00
_cell.angle_gamma   90.00
#
_symmetry.space_group_name_H-M   'P 1'
#
loop_
_entity.id
_entity.type
_entity.pdbx_description
1 polymer ?
#
loop_
_entity_poly.entity_id
_entity_poly.type
_entity_poly.pdbx_seq_one_letter_code
_entity_poly.pdbx_strand_id
1 'polypeptide(L)'
;MVIFGSRLYGKVDEIPGLGYVATKFGHINFVPLIPLEGWLVVAEEGNGWRGQAISMSGKSVLVAWARMLFIVAGLISLVVGLVAFGDHDQADAIVPGVLVLSCIGGLIASYKWKWVTHASPERALEIAQEAGISLEGIAQLRSLYAAPKDSPVAAPAQPWTPPES
;
A
#
# COMPACT_ATOMS: atom_id res chain seq x y z
N MET A 1 11.45 -24.73 9.33
CA MET A 1 11.16 -24.79 7.88
C MET A 1 11.48 -23.43 7.29
N VAL A 2 12.27 -23.35 6.22
CA VAL A 2 12.56 -22.08 5.53
C VAL A 2 11.61 -21.97 4.34
N ILE A 3 10.89 -20.85 4.23
CA ILE A 3 9.92 -20.62 3.15
C ILE A 3 10.57 -19.73 2.09
N PHE A 4 10.84 -20.31 0.92
CA PHE A 4 11.30 -19.59 -0.27
C PHE A 4 10.15 -19.41 -1.24
N GLY A 5 10.08 -18.24 -1.87
CA GLY A 5 9.04 -17.98 -2.87
C GLY A 5 9.13 -16.57 -3.42
N SER A 6 8.08 -16.18 -4.13
CA SER A 6 7.92 -14.82 -4.61
C SER A 6 6.53 -14.31 -4.27
N ARG A 7 6.44 -13.06 -3.80
CA ARG A 7 5.18 -12.41 -3.46
C ARG A 7 5.25 -10.93 -3.83
N LEU A 8 4.08 -10.31 -3.99
CA LEU A 8 3.97 -8.87 -4.20
C LEU A 8 4.20 -8.11 -2.89
N TYR A 9 5.06 -7.09 -2.94
CA TYR A 9 5.32 -6.16 -1.86
C TYR A 9 5.28 -4.72 -2.36
N GLY A 10 5.24 -3.78 -1.42
CA GLY A 10 5.37 -2.36 -1.75
C GLY A 10 4.18 -1.83 -2.54
N LYS A 11 2.95 -2.22 -2.15
CA LYS A 11 1.73 -1.65 -2.73
C LYS A 11 1.77 -0.12 -2.67
N VAL A 12 1.72 0.51 -3.83
CA VAL A 12 1.74 1.95 -4.10
C VAL A 12 0.84 2.26 -5.29
N ASP A 13 0.66 3.55 -5.58
CA ASP A 13 0.04 4.03 -6.83
C ASP A 13 -1.29 3.33 -7.14
N GLU A 14 -2.19 3.30 -6.17
CA GLU A 14 -3.56 2.82 -6.31
C GLU A 14 -4.31 3.77 -7.25
N ILE A 15 -4.85 3.16 -8.31
CA ILE A 15 -5.63 3.79 -9.37
C ILE A 15 -7.09 3.37 -9.16
N PRO A 16 -7.97 4.31 -8.76
CA PRO A 16 -9.37 3.99 -8.50
C PRO A 16 -10.03 3.30 -9.69
N GLY A 17 -10.66 2.15 -9.44
CA GLY A 17 -11.37 1.37 -10.45
C GLY A 17 -10.47 0.53 -11.38
N LEU A 18 -9.14 0.63 -11.28
CA LEU A 18 -8.22 -0.15 -12.11
C LEU A 18 -7.39 -1.14 -11.29
N GLY A 19 -6.81 -0.71 -10.17
CA GLY A 19 -5.92 -1.57 -9.39
C GLY A 19 -4.84 -0.80 -8.64
N TYR A 20 -3.74 -1.47 -8.32
CA TYR A 20 -2.59 -0.87 -7.67
C TYR A 20 -1.27 -1.41 -8.22
N VAL A 21 -0.18 -0.67 -8.03
CA VAL A 21 1.16 -1.13 -8.40
C VAL A 21 1.83 -1.81 -7.22
N ALA A 22 2.39 -2.99 -7.46
CA ALA A 22 3.25 -3.67 -6.52
C ALA A 22 4.42 -4.35 -7.25
N THR A 23 5.51 -4.56 -6.52
CA THR A 23 6.68 -5.26 -7.06
C THR A 23 6.69 -6.68 -6.53
N LYS A 24 6.87 -7.65 -7.42
CA LYS A 24 7.12 -9.04 -7.08
C LYS A 24 8.55 -9.16 -6.57
N PHE A 25 8.73 -9.59 -5.33
CA PHE A 25 10.04 -9.88 -4.76
C PHE A 25 10.23 -11.37 -4.55
N GLY A 26 11.45 -11.85 -4.79
CA GLY A 26 11.93 -13.08 -4.18
C GLY A 26 12.12 -12.87 -2.69
N HIS A 27 11.57 -13.78 -1.88
CA HIS A 27 11.61 -13.67 -0.42
C HIS A 27 12.09 -14.94 0.26
N ILE A 28 12.67 -14.76 1.44
CA ILE A 28 12.98 -15.82 2.40
C ILE A 28 12.20 -15.51 3.67
N ASN A 29 11.36 -16.45 4.15
CA ASN A 29 10.51 -16.24 5.33
C ASN A 29 9.72 -14.92 5.26
N PHE A 30 9.16 -14.61 4.10
CA PHE A 30 8.41 -13.38 3.79
C PHE A 30 9.21 -12.07 3.85
N VAL A 31 10.55 -12.13 3.95
CA VAL A 31 11.44 -10.98 3.86
C VAL A 31 11.73 -10.68 2.39
N PRO A 32 11.32 -9.52 1.84
CA PRO A 32 11.56 -9.18 0.44
C PRO A 32 13.03 -8.82 0.21
N LEU A 33 13.76 -9.65 -0.55
CA LEU A 33 15.19 -9.46 -0.77
C LEU A 33 15.48 -8.85 -2.14
N ILE A 34 15.06 -9.53 -3.20
CA ILE A 34 15.42 -9.19 -4.57
C ILE A 34 14.15 -8.84 -5.34
N PRO A 35 14.02 -7.61 -5.86
CA PRO A 35 12.90 -7.26 -6.72
C PRO A 35 13.06 -7.98 -8.06
N LEU A 36 11.98 -8.58 -8.53
CA LEU A 36 11.96 -9.40 -9.74
C LEU A 36 11.22 -8.70 -10.88
N GLU A 37 10.02 -8.17 -10.60
CA GLU A 37 9.14 -7.64 -11.64
C GLU A 37 8.09 -6.67 -11.07
N GLY A 38 7.70 -5.65 -11.83
CA GLY A 38 6.58 -4.75 -11.50
C GLY A 38 5.24 -5.30 -11.98
N TRP A 39 4.18 -5.10 -11.20
CA TRP A 39 2.84 -5.58 -11.54
C TRP A 39 1.79 -4.50 -11.27
N LEU A 40 0.91 -4.29 -12.24
CA LEU A 40 -0.39 -3.66 -12.03
C LEU A 40 -1.38 -4.75 -11.62
N VAL A 41 -1.76 -4.76 -10.35
CA VAL A 41 -2.63 -5.78 -9.76
C VAL A 41 -4.07 -5.29 -9.81
N VAL A 42 -4.93 -6.06 -10.46
CA VAL A 42 -6.35 -5.75 -10.66
C VAL A 42 -7.22 -6.52 -9.68
N ALA A 43 -6.80 -7.73 -9.30
CA ALA A 43 -7.48 -8.55 -8.30
C ALA A 43 -6.50 -9.46 -7.55
N GLU A 44 -6.81 -9.76 -6.30
CA GLU A 44 -6.14 -10.80 -5.52
C GLU A 44 -7.04 -12.04 -5.49
N GLU A 45 -6.49 -13.21 -5.85
CA GLU A 45 -7.25 -14.47 -5.95
C GLU A 45 -6.61 -15.51 -5.02
N GLY A 46 -7.12 -15.61 -3.79
CA GLY A 46 -6.59 -16.54 -2.78
C GLY A 46 -5.11 -16.29 -2.46
N ASN A 47 -4.24 -17.20 -2.91
CA ASN A 47 -2.77 -17.09 -2.75
C ASN A 47 -2.07 -16.47 -3.98
N GLY A 48 -2.81 -16.15 -5.03
CA GLY A 48 -2.31 -15.55 -6.26
C GLY A 48 -2.84 -14.13 -6.49
N TRP A 49 -2.47 -13.56 -7.63
CA TRP A 49 -2.96 -12.26 -8.08
C TRP A 49 -3.21 -12.30 -9.57
N ARG A 50 -4.12 -11.43 -10.02
CA ARG A 50 -4.39 -11.18 -11.42
C ARG A 50 -4.00 -9.75 -11.75
N GLY A 51 -3.25 -9.58 -12.83
CA GLY A 51 -2.71 -8.30 -13.21
C GLY A 51 -1.90 -8.36 -14.48
N GLN A 52 -1.30 -7.23 -14.83
CA GLN A 52 -0.41 -7.09 -15.97
C GLN A 52 0.99 -6.74 -15.49
N ALA A 53 2.00 -7.39 -16.06
CA ALA A 53 3.40 -7.04 -15.82
C ALA A 53 3.68 -5.65 -16.42
N ILE A 54 4.34 -4.81 -15.62
CA ILE A 54 4.74 -3.44 -15.98
C ILE A 54 6.21 -3.24 -15.59
N SER A 55 6.81 -2.15 -16.05
CA SER A 55 8.15 -1.76 -15.61
C SER A 55 8.20 -1.60 -14.10
N MET A 56 9.33 -2.02 -13.54
CA MET A 56 9.54 -2.00 -12.10
C MET A 56 9.45 -0.58 -11.56
N SER A 57 8.52 -0.35 -10.63
CA SER A 57 8.38 0.95 -9.95
C SER A 57 9.38 1.06 -8.80
N GLY A 58 10.39 1.93 -8.95
CA GLY A 58 11.34 2.21 -7.88
C GLY A 58 10.68 2.68 -6.58
N LYS A 59 9.55 3.40 -6.69
CA LYS A 59 8.72 3.80 -5.55
C LYS A 59 8.17 2.59 -4.80
N SER A 60 7.64 1.59 -5.51
CA SER A 60 7.15 0.35 -4.93
C SER A 60 8.26 -0.41 -4.19
N VAL A 61 9.44 -0.51 -4.80
CA VAL A 61 10.62 -1.17 -4.21
C VAL A 61 11.04 -0.49 -2.91
N LEU A 62 11.20 0.83 -2.93
CA LEU A 62 11.59 1.61 -1.76
C LEU A 62 10.57 1.49 -0.62
N VAL A 63 9.27 1.52 -0.95
CA VAL A 63 8.20 1.36 0.06
C VAL A 63 8.22 -0.06 0.65
N ALA A 64 8.47 -1.10 -0.14
CA ALA A 64 8.62 -2.46 0.38
C ALA A 64 9.77 -2.54 1.41
N TRP A 65 10.94 -2.01 1.08
CA TRP A 65 12.10 -2.02 1.98
C TRP A 65 11.93 -1.11 3.19
N ALA A 66 11.34 0.08 3.04
CA ALA A 66 11.05 0.96 4.16
C ALA A 66 10.09 0.30 5.17
N ARG A 67 9.03 -0.35 4.68
CA ARG A 67 8.10 -1.12 5.53
C ARG A 67 8.81 -2.28 6.24
N MET A 68 9.68 -3.00 5.53
CA MET A 68 10.51 -4.04 6.11
C MET A 68 11.43 -3.48 7.21
N LEU A 69 12.06 -2.34 6.98
CA LEU A 69 12.93 -1.68 7.95
C LEU A 69 12.16 -1.32 9.22
N PHE A 70 10.96 -0.74 9.12
CA PHE A 70 10.13 -0.46 10.29
C PHE A 70 9.79 -1.72 11.09
N ILE A 71 9.49 -2.84 10.42
CA ILE A 71 9.20 -4.12 11.08
C ILE A 71 10.45 -4.63 11.81
N VAL A 72 11.60 -4.70 11.13
CA VAL A 72 12.84 -5.23 11.70
C VAL A 72 13.34 -4.36 12.85
N ALA A 73 13.41 -3.04 12.65
CA ALA A 73 13.83 -2.09 13.68
C ALA A 73 12.88 -2.11 14.88
N GLY A 74 11.56 -2.18 14.63
CA GLY A 74 10.55 -2.31 15.68
C GLY A 74 10.70 -3.58 16.50
N LEU A 75 10.95 -4.73 15.85
CA LEU A 75 11.17 -6.00 16.55
C LEU A 75 12.46 -6.01 17.37
N ILE A 76 13.57 -5.51 16.82
CA ILE A 76 14.84 -5.39 17.56
C ILE A 76 14.66 -4.48 18.76
N SER A 77 14.05 -3.31 18.56
CA SER A 77 13.80 -2.34 19.61
C SER A 77 12.88 -2.89 20.71
N LEU A 78 11.89 -3.70 20.34
CA LEU A 78 11.02 -4.38 21.29
C LEU A 78 11.80 -5.36 22.17
N VAL A 79 12.65 -6.21 21.58
CA VAL A 79 13.46 -7.17 22.32
C VAL A 79 14.44 -6.45 23.26
N VAL A 80 15.14 -5.43 22.77
CA VAL A 80 16.07 -4.62 23.57
C VAL A 80 15.33 -3.94 24.73
N GLY A 81 14.17 -3.35 24.47
CA GLY A 81 13.35 -2.71 25.50
C GLY A 81 12.86 -3.69 26.57
N LEU A 82 12.49 -4.92 26.21
CA LEU A 82 12.08 -5.94 27.16
C LEU A 82 13.23 -6.41 28.06
N VAL A 83 14.45 -6.53 27.51
CA VAL A 83 15.65 -6.87 28.28
C VAL A 83 15.98 -5.73 29.26
N ALA A 84 16.03 -4.48 28.78
CA ALA A 84 16.31 -3.31 29.61
C ALA A 84 15.27 -3.12 30.75
N PHE A 85 14.00 -3.42 30.48
CA PHE A 85 12.94 -3.35 31.50
C PHE A 85 13.13 -4.37 32.63
N GLY A 86 13.71 -5.55 32.34
CA GLY A 86 14.00 -6.58 33.35
C GLY A 86 15.12 -6.18 34.32
N ASP A 87 16.09 -5.41 33.83
CA ASP A 87 17.29 -5.01 34.59
C ASP A 87 17.05 -3.82 35.54
N HIS A 88 15.79 -3.37 35.72
CA HIS A 88 15.35 -2.30 36.63
C HIS A 88 15.89 -0.89 36.35
N ASP A 89 16.63 -0.67 35.26
CA ASP A 89 17.01 0.67 34.82
C ASP A 89 15.94 1.26 33.88
N GLN A 90 14.95 1.94 34.47
CA GLN A 90 13.81 2.47 33.72
C GLN A 90 14.20 3.51 32.66
N ALA A 91 15.32 4.22 32.84
CA ALA A 91 15.76 5.23 31.87
C ALA A 91 16.19 4.58 30.54
N ASP A 92 16.77 3.39 30.60
CA ASP A 92 17.27 2.66 29.43
C ASP A 92 16.16 2.01 28.60
N ALA A 93 14.97 1.79 29.17
CA ALA A 93 13.81 1.26 28.46
C ALA A 93 13.03 2.32 27.65
N ILE A 94 13.23 3.62 27.93
CA ILE A 94 12.47 4.71 27.28
C ILE A 94 12.83 4.82 25.79
N VAL A 95 14.12 4.87 25.47
CA VAL A 95 14.61 5.00 24.09
C VAL A 95 14.08 3.88 23.18
N PRO A 96 14.22 2.58 23.52
CA PRO A 96 13.66 1.51 22.71
C PRO A 96 12.13 1.55 22.66
N GLY A 97 11.46 1.97 23.74
CA GLY A 97 10.01 2.16 23.75
C GLY A 97 9.54 3.21 22.74
N VAL A 98 10.16 4.38 22.70
CA VAL A 98 9.85 5.45 21.74
C VAL A 98 10.12 5.01 20.31
N LEU A 99 11.20 4.26 20.08
CA LEU A 99 11.55 3.76 18.76
C LEU A 99 10.53 2.73 18.25
N VAL A 100 10.03 1.82 19.11
CA VAL A 100 8.94 0.90 18.76
C VAL A 100 7.70 1.67 18.32
N LEU A 101 7.27 2.66 19.11
CA LEU A 101 6.09 3.48 18.79
C LEU A 101 6.28 4.24 17.47
N SER A 102 7.49 4.75 17.23
CA SER A 102 7.84 5.44 15.99
C SER A 102 7.81 4.49 14.78
N CYS A 103 8.28 3.25 14.92
CA CYS A 103 8.21 2.23 13.87
C CYS A 103 6.76 1.84 13.55
N ILE A 104 5.92 1.67 14.56
CA ILE A 104 4.48 1.39 14.40
C ILE A 104 3.81 2.57 13.69
N GLY A 105 4.06 3.79 14.15
CA GLY A 105 3.52 5.02 13.54
C GLY A 105 3.95 5.18 12.09
N GLY A 106 5.24 4.97 11.80
CA GLY A 106 5.80 4.99 10.45
C GLY A 106 5.21 3.92 9.54
N LEU A 107 5.02 2.71 10.03
CA LEU A 107 4.40 1.62 9.28
C LEU A 107 2.94 1.97 8.95
N ILE A 108 2.15 2.42 9.92
CA ILE A 108 0.76 2.86 9.71
C ILE A 108 0.70 4.02 8.72
N ALA A 109 1.57 5.02 8.89
CA ALA A 109 1.67 6.15 7.98
C ALA A 109 1.97 5.70 6.55
N SER A 110 2.89 4.72 6.37
CA SER A 110 3.22 4.19 5.04
C SER A 110 2.04 3.54 4.31
N TYR A 111 1.00 3.09 5.03
CA TYR A 111 -0.22 2.52 4.46
C TYR A 111 -1.36 3.53 4.28
N LYS A 112 -1.30 4.69 4.96
CA LYS A 112 -2.37 5.70 4.92
C LYS A 112 -2.00 6.97 4.16
N TRP A 113 -0.71 7.20 3.94
CA TRP A 113 -0.22 8.42 3.32
C TRP A 113 -0.57 8.44 1.82
N LYS A 114 -1.52 9.31 1.44
CA LYS A 114 -2.08 9.36 0.08
C LYS A 114 -1.04 9.54 -1.02
N TRP A 115 0.03 10.29 -0.77
CA TRP A 115 1.12 10.47 -1.74
C TRP A 115 1.89 9.17 -2.02
N VAL A 116 1.93 8.24 -1.08
CA VAL A 116 2.53 6.92 -1.26
C VAL A 116 1.54 5.96 -1.90
N THR A 117 0.29 5.98 -1.43
CA THR A 117 -0.70 4.97 -1.78
C THR A 117 -1.49 5.27 -3.04
N HIS A 118 -1.69 6.52 -3.44
CA HIS A 118 -2.48 6.87 -4.63
C HIS A 118 -1.60 7.35 -5.78
N ALA A 119 -1.96 6.94 -6.99
CA ALA A 119 -1.35 7.43 -8.20
C ALA A 119 -1.82 8.87 -8.48
N SER A 120 -0.89 9.76 -8.81
CA SER A 120 -1.22 11.02 -9.47
C SER A 120 -1.87 10.77 -10.82
N PRO A 121 -2.74 11.65 -11.34
CA PRO A 121 -3.44 11.44 -12.62
C PRO A 121 -2.50 11.11 -13.79
N GLU A 122 -1.36 11.81 -13.89
CA GLU A 122 -0.34 11.59 -14.92
C GLU A 122 0.25 10.18 -14.83
N ARG A 123 0.70 9.80 -13.62
CA ARG A 123 1.23 8.47 -13.33
C ARG A 123 0.21 7.36 -13.59
N ALA A 124 -1.06 7.59 -13.26
CA ALA A 124 -2.13 6.62 -13.50
C ALA A 124 -2.34 6.37 -15.01
N LEU A 125 -2.24 7.42 -15.83
CA LEU A 125 -2.30 7.31 -17.29
C LEU A 125 -1.08 6.59 -17.87
N GLU A 126 0.12 6.87 -17.37
CA GLU A 126 1.36 6.20 -17.77
C GLU A 126 1.28 4.69 -17.50
N ILE A 127 0.86 4.31 -16.28
CA ILE A 127 0.68 2.90 -15.90
C ILE A 127 -0.40 2.24 -16.76
N ALA A 128 -1.52 2.92 -17.05
CA ALA A 128 -2.59 2.38 -17.88
C ALA A 128 -2.13 2.15 -19.34
N GLN A 129 -1.33 3.06 -19.88
CA GLN A 129 -0.74 2.92 -21.21
C GLN A 129 0.24 1.75 -21.27
N GLU A 130 1.11 1.64 -20.26
CA GLU A 130 2.09 0.56 -20.17
C GLU A 130 1.43 -0.81 -19.99
N ALA A 131 0.36 -0.88 -19.22
CA ALA A 131 -0.45 -2.09 -19.06
C ALA A 131 -1.31 -2.43 -20.29
N GLY A 132 -1.25 -1.64 -21.37
CA GLY A 132 -1.99 -1.89 -22.60
C GLY A 132 -3.51 -1.75 -22.46
N ILE A 133 -3.98 -0.91 -21.53
CA ILE A 133 -5.41 -0.66 -21.34
C ILE A 133 -6.00 0.02 -22.59
N SER A 134 -7.23 -0.37 -22.95
CA SER A 134 -7.92 0.18 -24.13
C SER A 134 -8.09 1.69 -24.04
N LEU A 135 -8.21 2.35 -25.20
CA LEU A 135 -8.47 3.81 -25.28
C LEU A 135 -9.74 4.20 -24.52
N GLU A 136 -10.76 3.33 -24.52
CA GLU A 136 -11.99 3.51 -23.74
C GLU A 136 -11.71 3.51 -22.23
N GLY A 137 -10.89 2.55 -21.75
CA GLY A 137 -10.48 2.50 -20.34
C GLY A 137 -9.65 3.71 -19.92
N ILE A 138 -8.76 4.20 -20.80
CA ILE A 138 -7.99 5.43 -20.58
C ILE A 138 -8.91 6.66 -20.54
N ALA A 139 -9.92 6.73 -21.41
CA ALA A 139 -10.90 7.82 -21.41
C ALA A 139 -11.75 7.82 -20.13
N GLN A 140 -12.18 6.64 -19.66
CA GLN A 140 -12.86 6.47 -18.39
C GLN A 140 -11.98 6.93 -17.22
N LEU A 141 -10.71 6.52 -17.20
CA LEU A 141 -9.75 6.94 -16.18
C LEU A 141 -9.60 8.47 -16.16
N ARG A 142 -9.47 9.10 -17.34
CA ARG A 142 -9.40 10.56 -17.45
C ARG A 142 -10.67 11.22 -16.92
N SER A 143 -11.86 10.67 -17.18
CA SER A 143 -13.11 11.22 -16.61
C SER A 143 -13.16 11.13 -15.08
N LEU A 144 -12.67 10.03 -14.49
CA LEU A 144 -12.61 9.84 -13.04
C LEU A 144 -11.67 10.85 -12.36
N TYR A 145 -10.55 11.18 -13.00
CA TYR A 145 -9.62 12.19 -12.48
C TYR A 145 -9.99 13.63 -12.85
N ALA A 146 -10.74 13.85 -13.93
CA ALA A 146 -11.20 15.17 -14.37
C ALA A 146 -12.43 15.66 -13.60
N ALA A 147 -13.25 14.75 -13.05
CA ALA A 147 -14.30 15.12 -12.12
C ALA A 147 -13.66 15.73 -10.87
N PRO A 148 -13.91 17.02 -10.57
CA PRO A 148 -13.52 17.60 -9.29
C PRO A 148 -14.13 16.76 -8.18
N LYS A 149 -13.41 16.65 -7.06
CA LYS A 149 -13.77 15.86 -5.88
C LYS A 149 -14.98 16.40 -5.11
N ASP A 150 -15.89 17.08 -5.80
CA ASP A 150 -17.15 17.61 -5.33
C ASP A 150 -18.27 16.79 -5.98
N SER A 151 -18.39 15.51 -5.60
CA SER A 151 -19.74 14.93 -5.65
C SER A 151 -20.55 15.66 -4.59
N PRO A 152 -21.61 16.41 -4.97
CA PRO A 152 -22.50 16.97 -3.97
C PRO A 152 -23.08 15.81 -3.18
N VAL A 153 -23.04 15.93 -1.85
CA VAL A 153 -23.79 15.08 -0.92
C VAL A 153 -25.15 14.80 -1.54
N ALA A 154 -25.43 13.53 -1.83
CA ALA A 154 -26.73 13.10 -2.34
C ALA A 154 -27.79 13.78 -1.48
N ALA A 155 -28.67 14.57 -2.12
CA ALA A 155 -29.73 15.29 -1.42
C ALA A 155 -30.47 14.29 -0.51
N PRO A 156 -30.77 14.66 0.75
CA PRO A 156 -31.47 13.76 1.65
C PRO A 156 -32.75 13.27 0.98
N ALA A 157 -32.95 11.96 0.98
CA ALA A 157 -34.12 11.32 0.38
C ALA A 157 -35.38 12.03 0.88
N GLN A 158 -36.21 12.51 -0.05
CA GLN A 158 -37.50 13.11 0.29
C GLN A 158 -38.31 12.09 1.09
N PRO A 159 -38.86 12.47 2.26
CA PRO A 159 -39.73 11.58 3.04
C PRO A 159 -40.88 11.09 2.16
N TRP A 160 -41.07 9.77 2.11
CA TRP A 160 -42.17 9.16 1.37
C TRP A 160 -43.52 9.66 1.91
N THR A 161 -44.34 10.26 1.05
CA THR A 161 -45.73 10.61 1.35
C THR A 161 -46.66 9.54 0.77
N PRO A 162 -47.51 8.89 1.60
CA PRO A 162 -48.51 7.96 1.10
C PRO A 162 -49.55 8.70 0.23
N PRO A 163 -50.11 8.04 -0.79
CA PRO A 163 -51.25 8.58 -1.53
C PRO A 163 -52.48 8.66 -0.61
N GLU A 164 -53.15 9.82 -0.63
CA GLU A 164 -54.42 10.02 0.08
C GLU A 164 -55.48 9.10 -0.53
N SER A 165 -56.13 8.31 0.33
CA SER A 165 -57.20 7.36 -0.01
C SER A 165 -58.54 8.04 -0.21
#